data_AF-X1N043-F1
#
_entry.id   AF-X1N043-F1
#
_cell.length_a   1.000
_cell.length_b   1.000
_cell.length_c   1.000
_cell.angle_alpha   90.00
_cell.angle_beta   90.00
_cell.angle_gamma   90.00
#
_symmetry.space_group_name_H-M   'P 1'
#
loop_
_entity.id
_entity.type
_entity.pdbx_description
1 polymer ?
#
loop_
_entity_poly.entity_id
_entity_poly.type
_entity_poly.pdbx_seq_one_letter_code
_entity_poly.pdbx_strand_id
1 'polypeptide(L)'
;VDGKTVMDVQGDGVIVATPTGSTAYALAAGGPVVDPRLKVLVVVPICPSHLKPNPLVVPINSRIEIEPTRPGRGAFVIVDGQIAAKLAPGEKAKFHRSDNPARFFEWGEFYRKVKEKL
;
A
#
# COMPACT_ATOMS: atom_id res chain seq x y z
N VAL A 1 12.11 -2.45 0.00
CA VAL A 1 12.08 -0.98 0.05
C VAL A 1 13.49 -0.47 -0.20
N ASP A 2 13.69 0.38 -1.22
CA ASP A 2 15.00 0.97 -1.56
C ASP A 2 16.13 -0.07 -1.65
N GLY A 3 15.84 -1.20 -2.31
CA GLY A 3 16.77 -2.31 -2.48
C GLY A 3 16.97 -3.21 -1.25
N LYS A 4 16.34 -2.90 -0.11
CA LYS A 4 16.42 -3.70 1.13
C LYS A 4 15.15 -4.51 1.35
N THR A 5 15.30 -5.78 1.70
CA THR A 5 14.20 -6.61 2.21
C THR A 5 13.87 -6.17 3.63
N VAL A 6 12.63 -5.79 3.88
CA VAL A 6 12.17 -5.27 5.18
C VAL A 6 11.05 -6.11 5.79
N MET A 7 10.38 -6.94 4.99
CA MET A 7 9.21 -7.69 5.41
C MET A 7 9.02 -8.90 4.48
N ASP A 8 8.81 -10.06 5.07
CA ASP A 8 8.32 -11.27 4.41
C ASP A 8 6.91 -11.55 4.90
N VAL A 9 5.96 -11.65 3.97
CA VAL A 9 4.54 -11.86 4.29
C VAL A 9 4.09 -13.18 3.70
N GLN A 10 3.63 -14.07 4.58
CA GLN A 10 2.75 -15.15 4.20
C GLN A 10 1.33 -14.72 4.58
N GLY A 11 0.46 -14.56 3.59
CA GLY A 11 -0.89 -14.03 3.77
C GLY A 11 -1.60 -13.89 2.43
N ASP A 12 -2.68 -13.12 2.40
CA ASP A 12 -3.47 -12.91 1.19
C ASP A 12 -2.81 -11.92 0.22
N GLY A 13 -1.96 -11.03 0.73
CA GLY A 13 -1.23 -10.07 -0.09
C GLY A 13 -0.63 -8.93 0.72
N VAL A 14 -0.29 -7.86 0.01
CA VAL A 14 0.27 -6.62 0.57
C VAL A 14 -0.34 -5.43 -0.17
N ILE A 15 -0.75 -4.41 0.58
CA ILE A 15 -1.26 -3.13 0.08
C ILE A 15 -0.12 -2.11 0.10
N VAL A 16 0.03 -1.33 -0.96
CA VAL A 16 0.83 -0.10 -0.98
C VAL A 16 -0.13 1.06 -1.19
N ALA A 17 -0.25 1.94 -0.19
CA ALA A 17 -1.20 3.04 -0.19
C ALA A 17 -0.51 4.39 -0.15
N THR A 18 -1.09 5.35 -0.88
CA THR A 18 -0.83 6.78 -0.70
C THR A 18 -1.52 7.28 0.59
N PRO A 19 -1.24 8.51 1.06
CA PRO A 19 -1.96 9.08 2.20
C PRO A 19 -3.47 9.10 1.98
N THR A 20 -3.94 9.45 0.78
CA THR A 20 -5.36 9.40 0.41
C THR A 20 -5.93 7.98 0.43
N GLY A 21 -5.15 6.99 -0.02
CA GLY A 21 -5.53 5.58 0.01
C GLY A 21 -5.46 4.93 1.40
N SER A 22 -4.84 5.60 2.39
CA SER A 22 -4.67 5.07 3.75
C SER A 22 -6.00 4.82 4.45
N THR A 23 -7.02 5.64 4.15
CA THR A 23 -8.38 5.52 4.71
C THR A 23 -9.28 4.55 3.92
N ALA A 24 -8.76 3.92 2.87
CA ALA A 24 -9.49 2.95 2.06
C ALA A 24 -9.15 1.52 2.52
N TYR A 25 -8.81 0.63 1.59
CA TYR A 25 -8.57 -0.77 1.93
C TYR A 25 -7.38 -0.98 2.89
N ALA A 26 -6.40 -0.07 2.87
CA ALA A 26 -5.30 -0.08 3.83
C ALA A 26 -5.79 0.01 5.29
N LEU A 27 -6.81 0.83 5.57
CA LEU A 27 -7.40 0.94 6.90
C LEU A 27 -8.10 -0.36 7.31
N ALA A 28 -8.86 -0.95 6.40
CA ALA A 28 -9.55 -2.23 6.64
C ALA A 28 -8.57 -3.38 6.93
N ALA A 29 -7.36 -3.33 6.36
CA ALA A 29 -6.29 -4.27 6.64
C ALA A 29 -5.48 -3.95 7.91
N GLY A 30 -5.90 -2.96 8.71
CA GLY A 30 -5.22 -2.57 9.96
C GLY A 30 -4.11 -1.53 9.80
N GLY A 31 -4.05 -0.85 8.65
CA GLY A 31 -3.14 0.27 8.42
C GLY A 31 -3.58 1.56 9.12
N PRO A 32 -2.66 2.52 9.35
CA PRO A 32 -2.97 3.80 9.98
C PRO A 32 -3.73 4.74 9.04
N VAL A 33 -4.56 5.61 9.61
CA VAL A 33 -5.06 6.81 8.93
C VAL A 33 -3.91 7.81 8.79
N VAL A 34 -3.65 8.27 7.57
CA VAL A 34 -2.56 9.21 7.27
C VAL A 34 -3.14 10.54 6.79
N ASP A 35 -2.65 11.63 7.36
CA ASP A 35 -2.99 12.98 6.90
C ASP A 35 -2.54 13.20 5.44
N PRO A 36 -3.42 13.65 4.53
CA PRO A 36 -3.11 13.85 3.11
C PRO A 36 -1.93 14.79 2.82
N ARG A 37 -1.58 15.67 3.76
CA ARG A 37 -0.45 16.61 3.62
C ARG A 37 0.90 15.90 3.76
N LEU A 38 0.95 14.75 4.44
CA LEU A 38 2.18 13.99 4.63
C LEU A 38 2.66 13.40 3.30
N LYS A 39 3.98 13.38 3.12
CA LYS A 39 4.62 12.83 1.92
C LYS A 39 5.21 11.46 2.23
N VAL A 40 4.33 10.47 2.34
CA VAL A 40 4.68 9.08 2.68
C VAL A 40 3.94 8.06 1.81
N LEU A 41 4.47 6.83 1.76
CA LEU A 41 3.74 5.63 1.35
C LEU A 41 3.53 4.74 2.58
N VAL A 42 2.43 3.99 2.59
CA VAL A 42 2.11 3.02 3.63
C VAL A 42 2.08 1.63 3.00
N VAL A 43 2.78 0.68 3.59
CA VAL A 43 2.77 -0.73 3.20
C VAL A 43 2.06 -1.53 4.29
N VAL A 44 0.97 -2.21 3.94
CA VAL A 44 0.11 -2.94 4.89
C VAL A 44 -0.04 -4.39 4.44
N PRO A 45 0.38 -5.39 5.23
CA PRO A 45 0.12 -6.79 4.92
C PRO A 45 -1.37 -7.13 5.05
N ILE A 46 -1.87 -8.05 4.24
CA ILE A 46 -3.26 -8.52 4.28
C ILE A 46 -3.30 -9.91 4.91
N CYS A 47 -4.04 -10.06 6.01
CA CYS A 47 -4.24 -11.32 6.73
C CYS A 47 -2.94 -12.14 6.91
N PRO A 48 -1.88 -11.54 7.49
CA PRO A 48 -0.61 -12.26 7.65
C PRO A 48 -0.78 -13.45 8.61
N SER A 49 -0.25 -14.61 8.23
CA SER A 49 -0.34 -15.84 9.03
C SER A 49 0.64 -15.89 10.20
N HIS A 50 1.60 -14.96 10.27
CA HIS A 50 2.61 -14.87 11.33
C HIS A 50 2.46 -13.56 12.12
N LEU A 51 2.84 -13.58 13.39
CA LEU A 51 2.61 -12.51 14.38
C LEU A 51 3.26 -11.14 14.10
N LYS A 52 4.01 -10.95 13.01
CA LYS A 52 5.03 -9.88 12.91
C LYS A 52 4.97 -8.84 11.80
N PRO A 53 4.19 -8.90 10.72
CA PRO A 53 4.26 -7.81 9.75
C PRO A 53 3.31 -6.69 10.23
N ASN A 54 3.90 -5.67 10.83
CA ASN A 54 3.21 -4.41 11.14
C ASN A 54 3.17 -3.53 9.88
N PRO A 55 2.17 -2.63 9.75
CA PRO A 55 2.21 -1.58 8.74
C PRO A 55 3.53 -0.80 8.77
N LEU A 56 4.10 -0.54 7.59
CA LEU A 56 5.33 0.21 7.43
C LEU A 56 5.05 1.53 6.72
N VAL A 57 5.46 2.64 7.32
CA VAL A 57 5.37 3.98 6.71
C VAL A 57 6.76 4.40 6.24
N VAL A 58 6.86 4.83 4.98
CA VAL A 58 8.14 5.23 4.35
C VAL A 58 8.00 6.56 3.62
N PRO A 59 9.09 7.29 3.35
CA PRO A 59 9.04 8.51 2.54
C PRO A 59 8.40 8.30 1.16
N ILE A 60 7.70 9.31 0.63
CA ILE A 60 6.99 9.20 -0.67
C ILE A 60 7.91 8.84 -1.84
N ASN A 61 9.20 9.21 -1.77
CA ASN A 61 10.17 8.96 -2.83
C ASN A 61 10.81 7.57 -2.76
N SER A 62 10.44 6.76 -1.75
CA SER A 62 10.94 5.40 -1.62
C SER A 62 10.42 4.52 -2.75
N ARG A 63 11.22 3.55 -3.17
CA ARG A 63 10.84 2.53 -4.15
C ARG A 63 10.42 1.25 -3.42
N ILE A 64 9.18 0.85 -3.62
CA ILE A 64 8.65 -0.40 -3.07
C ILE A 64 8.74 -1.46 -4.16
N GLU A 65 9.28 -2.62 -3.82
CA GLU A 65 9.27 -3.80 -4.69
C GLU A 65 8.58 -4.92 -3.93
N ILE A 66 7.66 -5.62 -4.60
CA ILE A 66 6.93 -6.76 -4.05
C ILE A 66 7.11 -7.93 -5.03
N GLU A 67 7.45 -9.08 -4.49
CA GLU A 67 7.71 -10.31 -5.25
C GLU A 67 6.89 -11.47 -4.64
N PRO A 68 6.08 -12.19 -5.43
CA PRO A 68 5.48 -13.44 -5.00
C PRO A 68 6.57 -14.52 -5.05
N THR A 69 6.98 -14.99 -3.89
CA THR A 69 8.11 -15.94 -3.75
C THR A 69 7.67 -17.40 -3.75
N ARG A 70 6.37 -17.68 -3.59
CA ARG A 70 5.86 -19.06 -3.49
C ARG A 70 5.80 -19.73 -4.87
N PRO A 71 6.48 -20.86 -5.09
CA PRO A 71 6.46 -21.55 -6.38
C PRO A 71 5.04 -21.92 -6.82
N GLY A 72 4.76 -21.73 -8.11
CA GLY A 72 3.46 -22.05 -8.71
C GLY A 72 2.30 -21.13 -8.29
N ARG A 73 2.54 -20.08 -7.49
CA ARG A 73 1.52 -19.12 -7.07
C ARG A 73 1.92 -17.69 -7.41
N GLY A 74 1.31 -17.15 -8.47
CA GLY A 74 1.40 -15.74 -8.79
C GLY A 74 0.49 -14.87 -7.91
N ALA A 75 0.49 -13.58 -8.20
CA ALA A 75 -0.37 -12.58 -7.57
C ALA A 75 -1.09 -11.74 -8.64
N PHE A 76 -2.15 -11.04 -8.24
CA PHE A 76 -2.71 -9.95 -9.05
C PHE A 76 -2.24 -8.62 -8.48
N VAL A 77 -1.90 -7.70 -9.38
CA VAL A 77 -1.66 -6.29 -9.04
C VAL A 77 -2.95 -5.55 -9.31
N ILE A 78 -3.54 -4.99 -8.25
CA ILE A 78 -4.78 -4.22 -8.31
C ILE A 78 -4.44 -2.76 -7.97
N VAL A 79 -4.81 -1.84 -8.85
CA VAL A 79 -4.58 -0.40 -8.68
C VAL A 79 -5.94 0.28 -8.64
N ASP A 80 -6.22 1.00 -7.55
CA ASP A 80 -7.49 1.70 -7.31
C ASP A 80 -8.75 0.85 -7.59
N GLY A 81 -8.69 -0.44 -7.22
CA GLY A 81 -9.78 -1.40 -7.37
C GLY A 81 -9.88 -2.08 -8.73
N GLN A 82 -8.97 -1.79 -9.67
CA GLN A 82 -8.94 -2.40 -11.00
C GLN A 82 -7.75 -3.34 -11.15
N ILE A 83 -7.95 -4.49 -11.82
CA ILE A 83 -6.86 -5.43 -12.10
C ILE A 83 -5.94 -4.79 -13.15
N ALA A 84 -4.73 -4.43 -12.72
CA ALA A 84 -3.73 -3.79 -13.58
C ALA A 84 -2.80 -4.81 -14.24
N ALA A 85 -2.44 -5.88 -13.52
CA ALA A 85 -1.56 -6.92 -14.03
C ALA A 85 -1.69 -8.24 -13.27
N LYS A 86 -1.17 -9.30 -13.86
CA LYS A 86 -0.87 -10.57 -13.19
C LYS A 86 0.64 -10.70 -13.05
N LEU A 87 1.09 -11.14 -11.88
CA LEU A 87 2.50 -11.25 -11.50
C LEU A 87 2.83 -12.72 -11.28
N ALA A 88 3.78 -13.26 -12.03
CA ALA A 88 4.26 -14.63 -11.87
C ALA A 88 5.30 -14.74 -10.73
N PRO A 89 5.52 -15.94 -10.16
CA PRO A 89 6.61 -16.15 -9.22
C PRO A 89 7.97 -15.72 -9.80
N GLY A 90 8.73 -14.95 -9.02
CA GLY A 90 10.02 -14.38 -9.45
C GLY A 90 9.93 -13.04 -10.20
N GLU A 91 8.73 -12.59 -10.59
CA GLU A 91 8.53 -11.25 -11.12
C GLU A 91 8.30 -10.24 -10.00
N LYS A 92 8.71 -8.98 -10.23
CA LYS A 92 8.59 -7.91 -9.23
C LYS A 92 7.63 -6.83 -9.69
N ALA A 93 6.63 -6.53 -8.86
CA ALA A 93 5.86 -5.30 -8.99
C ALA A 93 6.61 -4.16 -8.29
N LYS A 94 6.81 -3.06 -9.01
CA LYS A 94 7.53 -1.87 -8.51
C LYS A 94 6.55 -0.71 -8.36
N PHE A 95 6.56 -0.11 -7.18
CA PHE A 95 5.73 1.05 -6.85
C PHE A 95 6.62 2.20 -6.42
N HIS A 96 6.35 3.38 -6.97
CA HIS A 96 7.05 4.61 -6.65
C HIS A 96 6.12 5.80 -6.90
N ARG A 97 6.48 6.96 -6.37
CA ARG A 97 5.80 8.21 -6.70
C ARG A 97 5.82 8.48 -8.21
N SER A 98 4.65 8.83 -8.75
CA SER A 98 4.51 9.33 -10.12
C SER A 98 5.01 10.77 -10.26
N ASP A 99 5.62 11.08 -11.39
CA ASP A 99 6.00 12.46 -11.78
C ASP A 99 4.77 13.33 -12.09
N ASN A 100 3.62 12.70 -12.35
CA ASN A 100 2.35 13.35 -12.63
C ASN A 100 1.37 13.11 -11.47
N PRO A 101 1.38 13.94 -10.41
CA PRO A 101 0.46 13.79 -9.29
C PRO A 101 -0.96 14.20 -9.70
N ALA A 102 -1.94 13.43 -9.21
CA ALA A 102 -3.34 13.83 -9.31
C ALA A 102 -3.59 15.14 -8.55
N ARG A 103 -4.43 16.02 -9.13
CA ARG A 103 -4.82 17.29 -8.53
C ARG A 103 -6.24 17.15 -8.00
N PHE A 104 -6.42 17.42 -6.72
CA PHE A 104 -7.72 17.36 -6.06
C PHE A 104 -8.16 18.76 -5.66
N PHE A 105 -9.47 18.99 -5.72
CA PHE A 105 -10.08 20.14 -5.07
C PHE A 105 -10.45 19.74 -3.63
N GLU A 106 -9.92 20.44 -2.65
CA GLU A 106 -10.25 20.17 -1.24
C GLU A 106 -11.50 20.95 -0.84
N TRP A 107 -12.56 20.21 -0.47
CA TRP A 107 -13.77 20.77 0.13
C TRP A 107 -13.91 20.27 1.57
N GLY A 108 -13.96 21.19 2.54
CA GLY A 108 -14.15 20.87 3.96
C GLY A 108 -12.91 20.32 4.66
N GLU A 109 -13.03 20.01 5.95
CA GLU A 109 -11.91 19.63 6.81
C GLU A 109 -11.68 18.11 6.84
N PHE A 110 -10.43 17.66 6.66
CA PHE A 110 -10.06 16.23 6.66
C PHE A 110 -10.45 15.52 7.96
N TYR A 111 -10.08 16.06 9.12
CA TYR A 111 -10.36 15.40 10.41
C TYR A 111 -11.85 15.31 10.73
N ARG A 112 -12.65 16.29 10.27
CA ARG A 112 -14.10 16.20 10.37
C ARG A 112 -14.64 15.02 9.56
N LYS A 113 -14.17 14.85 8.31
CA LYS A 113 -14.56 13.70 7.47
C LYS A 113 -14.12 12.36 8.08
N VAL A 114 -12.93 12.31 8.68
CA VAL A 114 -12.45 11.13 9.41
C VAL A 114 -13.42 10.80 10.54
N LYS A 115 -13.73 11.75 11.41
CA LYS A 115 -14.66 11.57 12.53
C LYS A 115 -16.08 11.14 12.12
N GLU A 116 -16.56 11.61 10.97
CA GLU A 116 -17.91 11.32 10.49
C GLU A 116 -18.04 9.97 9.77
N LYS A 117 -16.95 9.43 9.22
CA LYS A 117 -16.97 8.27 8.31
C LYS A 117 -16.18 7.05 8.78
N LEU A 118 -15.28 7.21 9.74
CA LEU A 118 -14.45 6.16 10.35
C LEU A 118 -14.84 5.99 11.82
#